data_AF-K2NUW0-F1
#
_entry.id   AF-K2NUW0-F1
#
_cell.length_a   1.000
_cell.length_b   1.000
_cell.length_c   1.000
_cell.angle_alpha   90.00
_cell.angle_beta   90.00
_cell.angle_gamma   90.00
#
_symmetry.space_group_name_H-M   'P 1'
#
loop_
_entity.id
_entity.type
_entity.pdbx_description
1 polymer ?
#
loop_
_entity_poly.entity_id
_entity_poly.type
_entity_poly.pdbx_seq_one_letter_code
_entity_poly.pdbx_strand_id
1 'polypeptide(L)'
;MVVLLASSGAAAAGEGGLTCPAERAVYRLDSDEGPLEVGFVPSRGRASIASDLYLYLTTVQRTYWFSFSVSNGYSGMTLIPVSDPRAEAARENGPALLLETRRMDEGLINEVLVSLRFYALDEKLGFLFEPPASGMTAPPMVMMPEIGLTLWYEPQALTEDRSADRDPIPRGIFRLTKCLSEARPAAYP
;
A
#
# COMPACT_ATOMS: atom_id res chain seq x y z
N MET A 1 17.87 -50.96 -32.96
CA MET A 1 16.67 -50.53 -32.23
C MET A 1 16.80 -49.02 -32.02
N VAL A 2 16.08 -48.23 -32.80
CA VAL A 2 16.17 -46.76 -32.79
C VAL A 2 15.11 -46.24 -31.82
N VAL A 3 15.53 -45.50 -30.80
CA VAL A 3 14.61 -44.84 -29.87
C VAL A 3 14.49 -43.37 -30.30
N LEU A 4 13.34 -43.01 -30.86
CA LEU A 4 12.96 -41.61 -31.08
C LEU A 4 12.49 -41.02 -29.74
N LEU A 5 13.26 -40.08 -29.20
CA LEU A 5 12.81 -39.21 -28.11
C LEU A 5 12.07 -38.02 -28.73
N ALA A 6 10.74 -38.01 -28.58
CA ALA A 6 9.91 -36.86 -28.90
C ALA A 6 10.13 -35.78 -27.84
N SER A 7 10.78 -34.68 -28.23
CA SER A 7 10.88 -33.48 -27.40
C SER A 7 9.55 -32.73 -27.43
N SER A 8 8.72 -32.93 -26.41
CA SER A 8 7.56 -32.07 -26.17
C SER A 8 8.04 -30.69 -25.74
N GLY A 9 7.92 -29.71 -26.64
CA GLY A 9 8.15 -28.30 -26.32
C GLY A 9 7.15 -27.85 -25.27
N ALA A 10 7.63 -27.48 -24.08
CA ALA A 10 6.86 -26.70 -23.14
C ALA A 10 6.64 -25.32 -23.78
N ALA A 11 5.38 -25.04 -24.15
CA ALA A 11 4.96 -23.70 -24.50
C ALA A 11 5.23 -22.81 -23.28
N ALA A 12 6.18 -21.88 -23.42
CA ALA A 12 6.33 -20.78 -22.48
C ALA A 12 5.01 -20.01 -22.48
N ALA A 13 4.24 -20.14 -21.39
CA ALA A 13 3.16 -19.21 -21.10
C ALA A 13 3.81 -17.83 -20.97
N GLY A 14 3.57 -16.95 -21.93
CA GLY A 14 4.05 -15.58 -21.87
C GLY A 14 3.54 -14.92 -20.60
N GLU A 15 4.42 -14.22 -19.89
CA GLU A 15 4.11 -13.31 -18.79
C GLU A 15 3.25 -12.16 -19.32
N GLY A 16 1.96 -12.41 -19.54
CA GLY A 16 0.97 -11.34 -19.62
C GLY A 16 0.79 -10.80 -18.21
N GLY A 17 1.47 -9.70 -17.89
CA GLY A 17 1.35 -9.04 -16.60
C GLY A 17 -0.12 -8.77 -16.25
N LEU A 18 -0.52 -9.07 -15.02
CA LEU A 18 -1.83 -8.67 -14.50
C LEU A 18 -1.95 -7.15 -14.63
N THR A 19 -3.02 -6.68 -15.26
CA THR A 19 -3.31 -5.25 -15.40
C THR A 19 -4.77 -4.96 -15.03
N CYS A 20 -4.97 -3.94 -14.21
CA CYS A 20 -6.27 -3.45 -13.81
C CYS A 20 -6.18 -2.01 -13.32
N PRO A 21 -7.31 -1.32 -13.13
CA PRO A 21 -7.36 -0.07 -12.38
C PRO A 21 -6.80 -0.24 -10.96
N ALA A 22 -6.14 0.80 -10.45
CA ALA A 22 -5.49 0.80 -9.14
C ALA A 22 -6.45 0.37 -8.01
N GLU A 23 -7.69 0.84 -7.99
CA GLU A 23 -8.70 0.51 -6.99
C GLU A 23 -9.12 -0.97 -6.94
N ARG A 24 -8.67 -1.77 -7.92
CA ARG A 24 -8.90 -3.21 -8.00
C ARG A 24 -7.65 -4.04 -7.73
N ALA A 25 -6.50 -3.40 -7.54
CA ALA A 25 -5.22 -4.05 -7.39
C ALA A 25 -5.04 -4.66 -6.00
N VAL A 26 -4.49 -5.87 -5.97
CA VAL A 26 -4.07 -6.56 -4.74
C VAL A 26 -2.61 -6.98 -4.89
N TYR A 27 -1.79 -6.44 -4.01
CA TYR A 27 -0.37 -6.69 -3.96
C TYR A 27 -0.02 -7.58 -2.79
N ARG A 28 0.94 -8.48 -2.97
CA ARG A 28 1.39 -9.36 -1.89
C ARG A 28 2.90 -9.37 -1.77
N LEU A 29 3.35 -9.58 -0.55
CA LEU A 29 4.73 -9.89 -0.18
C LEU A 29 4.67 -11.05 0.80
N ASP A 30 5.32 -12.17 0.46
CA ASP A 30 5.43 -13.29 1.37
C ASP A 30 6.48 -12.97 2.45
N SER A 31 6.19 -13.36 3.70
CA SER A 31 7.10 -13.23 4.84
C SER A 31 7.06 -14.50 5.69
N ASP A 32 8.05 -14.66 6.56
CA ASP A 32 8.14 -15.82 7.46
C ASP A 32 6.96 -15.91 8.43
N GLU A 33 6.35 -14.78 8.79
CA GLU A 33 5.20 -14.73 9.70
C GLU A 33 3.87 -14.95 8.98
N GLY A 34 3.83 -14.72 7.67
CA GLY A 34 2.64 -14.86 6.84
C GLY A 34 2.60 -13.88 5.67
N PRO A 35 1.61 -13.99 4.78
CA PRO A 35 1.51 -13.10 3.64
C PRO A 35 1.06 -11.71 4.08
N LEU A 36 1.77 -10.69 3.58
CA LEU A 36 1.39 -9.29 3.71
C LEU A 36 0.61 -8.86 2.47
N GLU A 37 -0.39 -8.00 2.65
CA GLU A 37 -1.23 -7.52 1.56
C GLU A 37 -1.30 -6.00 1.52
N VAL A 38 -1.16 -5.44 0.32
CA VAL A 38 -1.44 -4.03 0.04
C VAL A 38 -2.53 -3.93 -1.00
N GLY A 39 -3.38 -2.92 -0.87
CA GLY A 39 -4.28 -2.53 -1.94
C GLY A 39 -4.88 -1.17 -1.68
N PHE A 40 -5.89 -0.85 -2.48
CA PHE A 40 -6.48 0.47 -2.50
C PHE A 40 -7.99 0.41 -2.27
N VAL A 41 -8.52 1.48 -1.69
CA VAL A 41 -9.96 1.68 -1.49
C VAL A 41 -10.33 3.09 -1.93
N PRO A 42 -11.32 3.26 -2.84
CA PRO A 42 -11.82 4.59 -3.21
C PRO A 42 -12.41 5.35 -2.02
N SER A 43 -12.26 6.67 -2.00
CA SER A 43 -13.10 7.57 -1.18
C SER A 43 -14.38 7.90 -1.96
N ARG A 44 -15.50 8.21 -1.29
CA ARG A 44 -16.69 8.75 -1.99
C ARG A 44 -16.52 10.24 -2.32
N GLY A 45 -15.66 10.94 -1.58
CA GLY A 45 -15.11 12.26 -1.85
C GLY A 45 -13.65 12.16 -2.31
N ARG A 46 -12.74 12.88 -1.64
CA ARG A 46 -11.29 12.79 -1.87
C ARG A 46 -10.60 12.29 -0.60
N ALA A 47 -9.77 11.26 -0.74
CA ALA A 47 -8.87 10.80 0.33
C ALA A 47 -7.77 11.82 0.65
N SER A 48 -7.29 12.53 -0.38
CA SER A 48 -6.30 13.60 -0.27
C SER A 48 -6.33 14.50 -1.51
N ILE A 49 -5.50 15.55 -1.54
CA ILE A 49 -5.28 16.30 -2.78
C ILE A 49 -4.54 15.47 -3.84
N ALA A 50 -3.73 14.51 -3.41
CA ALA A 50 -2.84 13.72 -4.25
C ALA A 50 -3.54 12.53 -4.92
N SER A 51 -4.47 11.89 -4.22
CA SER A 51 -5.22 10.72 -4.70
C SER A 51 -6.61 10.66 -4.07
N ASP A 52 -7.56 10.10 -4.81
CA ASP A 52 -8.90 9.71 -4.36
C ASP A 52 -8.94 8.30 -3.73
N LEU A 53 -7.79 7.61 -3.65
CA LEU A 53 -7.64 6.30 -3.02
C LEU A 53 -6.97 6.40 -1.64
N TYR A 54 -7.46 5.60 -0.70
CA TYR A 54 -6.71 5.20 0.48
C TYR A 54 -5.89 3.95 0.16
N LEU A 55 -4.68 3.86 0.72
CA LEU A 55 -3.90 2.63 0.76
C LEU A 55 -4.20 1.89 2.07
N TYR A 56 -4.37 0.57 1.99
CA TYR A 56 -4.29 -0.30 3.15
C TYR A 56 -3.05 -1.20 3.08
N LEU A 57 -2.45 -1.45 4.25
CA LEU A 57 -1.46 -2.49 4.46
C LEU A 57 -2.03 -3.44 5.51
N THR A 58 -2.21 -4.72 5.17
CA THR A 58 -2.59 -5.77 6.11
C THR A 58 -1.38 -6.64 6.40
N THR A 59 -1.02 -6.68 7.68
CA THR A 59 -0.05 -7.60 8.25
C THR A 59 -0.77 -8.80 8.87
N VAL A 60 -0.01 -9.70 9.50
CA VAL A 60 -0.58 -10.80 10.28
C VAL A 60 -1.27 -10.31 11.56
N GLN A 61 -0.91 -9.11 12.05
CA GLN A 61 -1.48 -8.56 13.28
C GLN A 61 -2.66 -7.63 13.02
N ARG A 62 -2.58 -6.75 12.02
CA ARG A 62 -3.60 -5.71 11.79
C ARG A 62 -3.59 -5.10 10.39
N THR A 63 -4.57 -4.26 10.14
CA THR A 63 -4.64 -3.42 8.94
C THR A 63 -4.36 -1.96 9.30
N TYR A 64 -3.45 -1.35 8.56
CA TYR A 64 -3.09 0.05 8.62
C TYR A 64 -3.64 0.80 7.41
N TRP A 65 -3.98 2.08 7.59
CA TRP A 65 -4.60 2.91 6.55
C TRP A 65 -3.80 4.18 6.33
N PHE A 66 -3.71 4.59 5.07
CA PHE A 66 -2.94 5.76 4.67
C PHE A 66 -3.64 6.55 3.58
N SER A 67 -3.48 7.87 3.63
CA SER A 67 -3.69 8.74 2.48
C SER A 67 -2.34 9.11 1.85
N PHE A 68 -2.38 9.61 0.62
CA PHE A 68 -1.18 10.03 -0.10
C PHE A 68 -0.89 11.52 0.12
N SER A 69 0.38 11.84 0.30
CA SER A 69 0.91 13.19 0.19
C SER A 69 2.05 13.22 -0.81
N VAL A 70 2.05 14.21 -1.69
CA VAL A 70 3.11 14.45 -2.66
C VAL A 70 3.69 15.83 -2.43
N SER A 71 5.02 15.93 -2.48
CA SER A 71 5.69 17.22 -2.51
C SER A 71 5.72 17.70 -3.96
N ASN A 72 5.37 18.98 -4.19
CA ASN A 72 5.49 19.62 -5.51
C ASN A 72 6.99 19.71 -5.90
N GLY A 73 7.54 18.65 -6.50
CA GLY A 73 8.95 18.54 -6.86
C GLY A 73 9.47 17.10 -6.87
N TYR A 74 10.74 16.89 -6.51
CA TYR A 74 11.43 15.59 -6.53
C TYR A 74 11.29 14.76 -5.24
N SER A 75 10.47 15.20 -4.27
CA SER A 75 10.47 14.62 -2.91
C SER A 75 9.65 13.34 -2.75
N GLY A 76 9.17 12.74 -3.84
CA GLY A 76 8.47 11.45 -3.86
C GLY A 76 7.09 11.46 -3.18
N MET A 77 6.51 10.26 -3.07
CA MET A 77 5.22 10.04 -2.41
C MET A 77 5.44 9.63 -0.95
N THR A 78 4.68 10.22 -0.04
CA THR A 78 4.67 9.89 1.38
C THR A 78 3.27 9.40 1.77
N LEU A 79 3.22 8.36 2.60
CA LEU A 79 1.99 7.88 3.22
C LEU A 79 1.73 8.65 4.51
N ILE A 80 0.53 9.19 4.65
CA ILE A 80 0.08 9.84 5.88
C ILE A 80 -0.85 8.86 6.60
N PRO A 81 -0.55 8.44 7.82
CA PRO A 81 -1.36 7.46 8.52
C PRO A 81 -2.68 8.07 8.97
N VAL A 82 -3.77 7.34 8.73
CA VAL A 82 -5.14 7.73 9.04
C VAL A 82 -5.86 6.63 9.81
N SER A 83 -6.94 6.95 10.53
CA SER A 83 -7.86 5.95 11.09
C SER A 83 -8.53 5.12 9.99
N ASP A 84 -9.23 4.02 10.33
CA ASP A 84 -9.95 3.24 9.30
C ASP A 84 -10.99 4.13 8.60
N PRO A 85 -10.85 4.41 7.29
CA PRO A 85 -11.72 5.32 6.56
C PRO A 85 -13.11 4.73 6.34
N ARG A 86 -13.33 3.45 6.66
CA ARG A 86 -14.64 2.79 6.55
C ARG A 86 -15.38 2.75 7.88
N ALA A 87 -14.74 3.15 8.98
CA ALA A 87 -15.37 3.22 10.29
C ALA A 87 -16.49 4.28 10.30
N GLU A 88 -17.53 4.08 11.11
CA GLU A 88 -18.64 5.03 11.22
C GLU A 88 -18.17 6.41 11.71
N ALA A 89 -17.12 6.45 12.53
CA ALA A 89 -16.50 7.70 12.99
C ALA A 89 -15.94 8.55 11.84
N ALA A 90 -15.57 7.93 10.71
CA ALA A 90 -15.06 8.63 9.53
C ALA A 90 -16.18 9.22 8.65
N ARG A 91 -17.46 8.89 8.92
CA ARG A 91 -18.57 9.21 8.02
C ARG A 91 -18.79 10.69 7.77
N GLU A 92 -18.67 11.50 8.82
CA GLU A 92 -18.99 12.93 8.75
C GLU A 92 -17.80 13.76 8.24
N ASN A 93 -16.60 13.48 8.74
CA ASN A 93 -15.43 14.33 8.56
C ASN A 93 -14.25 13.62 7.85
N GLY A 94 -14.43 12.38 7.41
CA GLY A 94 -13.35 11.52 6.97
C GLY A 94 -12.55 10.92 8.14
N PRO A 95 -11.57 10.05 7.84
CA PRO A 95 -10.71 9.46 8.86
C PRO A 95 -9.83 10.51 9.54
N ALA A 96 -9.51 10.28 10.81
CA ALA A 96 -8.61 11.15 11.57
C ALA A 96 -7.16 11.02 11.08
N LEU A 97 -6.45 12.14 10.98
CA LEU A 97 -5.00 12.16 10.75
C LEU A 97 -4.29 11.76 12.06
N LEU A 98 -3.64 10.59 12.07
CA LEU A 98 -3.15 9.98 13.31
C LEU A 98 -1.97 10.74 13.93
N LEU A 99 -1.13 11.38 13.13
CA LEU A 99 0.01 12.15 13.63
C LEU A 99 -0.40 13.49 14.23
N GLU A 100 -1.44 14.14 13.70
CA GLU A 100 -1.93 15.42 14.21
C GLU A 100 -2.71 15.27 15.52
N THR A 101 -3.53 14.23 15.61
CA THR A 101 -4.44 14.02 16.75
C THR A 101 -3.73 13.59 18.03
N ARG A 102 -2.48 13.12 17.95
CA ARG A 102 -1.75 12.52 19.08
C ARG A 102 -0.89 13.47 19.90
N ARG A 103 -0.75 14.74 19.49
CA ARG A 103 0.18 15.69 20.13
C ARG A 103 1.59 15.11 20.27
N MET A 104 2.04 14.41 19.23
CA MET A 104 3.41 13.88 19.19
C MET A 104 4.41 15.02 19.05
N ASP A 105 5.62 14.80 19.54
CA ASP A 105 6.74 15.71 19.32
C ASP A 105 7.02 15.86 17.81
N GLU A 106 7.35 17.08 17.36
CA GLU A 106 7.58 17.36 15.94
C GLU A 106 8.78 16.57 15.38
N GLY A 107 9.82 16.34 16.19
CA GLY A 107 10.95 15.50 15.83
C GLY A 107 10.52 14.07 15.53
N LEU A 108 9.70 13.50 16.43
CA LEU A 108 9.15 12.15 16.26
C LEU A 108 8.22 12.05 15.04
N ILE A 109 7.38 13.06 14.80
CA ILE A 109 6.52 13.11 13.59
C ILE A 109 7.38 13.06 12.33
N ASN A 110 8.48 13.83 12.29
CA ASN A 110 9.38 13.85 11.15
C ASN A 110 10.08 12.49 10.95
N GLU A 111 10.53 11.85 12.03
CA GLU A 111 11.12 10.51 11.97
C GLU A 111 10.14 9.48 11.40
N VAL A 112 8.89 9.50 11.88
CA VAL A 112 7.83 8.64 11.33
C VAL A 112 7.63 8.92 9.85
N LEU A 113 7.40 10.18 9.44
CA LEU A 113 7.13 10.54 8.05
C LEU A 113 8.26 10.18 7.08
N VAL A 114 9.52 10.25 7.52
CA VAL A 114 10.68 9.84 6.71
C VAL A 114 10.65 8.33 6.42
N SER A 115 10.11 7.53 7.34
CA SER A 115 9.98 6.07 7.15
C SER A 115 8.80 5.67 6.26
N LEU A 116 7.82 6.56 6.06
CA LEU A 116 6.56 6.29 5.36
C LEU A 116 6.61 6.61 3.86
N ARG A 117 7.77 6.43 3.23
CA ARG A 117 7.89 6.61 1.77
C ARG A 117 7.19 5.50 1.02
N PHE A 118 6.49 5.88 -0.05
CA PHE A 118 5.85 4.96 -0.97
C PHE A 118 6.49 5.08 -2.36
N TYR A 119 6.79 3.94 -2.96
CA TYR A 119 7.31 3.86 -4.32
C TYR A 119 6.39 2.97 -5.16
N ALA A 120 5.84 3.54 -6.22
CA ALA A 120 5.24 2.78 -7.31
C ALA A 120 6.32 2.51 -8.36
N LEU A 121 6.37 1.28 -8.86
CA LEU A 121 7.40 0.83 -9.79
C LEU A 121 6.77 0.22 -11.04
N ASP A 122 7.36 0.50 -12.20
CA ASP A 122 7.05 -0.21 -13.45
C ASP A 122 7.72 -1.60 -13.50
N GLU A 123 7.46 -2.37 -14.55
CA GLU A 123 8.00 -3.73 -14.74
C GLU A 123 9.54 -3.79 -14.77
N LYS A 124 10.21 -2.67 -15.06
CA LYS A 124 11.66 -2.54 -15.14
C LYS A 124 12.27 -1.94 -13.86
N LEU A 125 11.48 -1.84 -12.79
CA LEU A 125 11.86 -1.21 -11.52
C LEU A 125 12.14 0.30 -11.65
N GLY A 126 11.59 0.94 -12.68
CA GLY A 126 11.56 2.39 -12.81
C GLY A 126 10.53 3.01 -11.87
N PHE A 127 10.89 4.11 -11.21
CA PHE A 127 9.98 4.82 -10.32
C PHE A 127 8.89 5.57 -11.10
N LEU A 128 7.64 5.36 -10.69
CA LEU A 128 6.50 6.16 -11.11
C LEU A 128 6.33 7.32 -10.12
N PHE A 129 5.99 8.50 -10.65
CA PHE A 129 5.96 9.74 -9.85
C PHE A 129 4.57 10.14 -9.38
N GLU A 130 3.53 9.61 -10.02
CA GLU A 130 2.14 9.87 -9.65
C GLU A 130 1.64 8.83 -8.65
N PRO A 131 0.93 9.24 -7.59
CA PRO A 131 0.25 8.31 -6.70
C PRO A 131 -0.84 7.55 -7.46
N PRO A 132 -1.11 6.28 -7.11
CA PRO A 132 -2.23 5.55 -7.67
C PRO A 132 -3.55 6.28 -7.41
N ALA A 133 -4.38 6.44 -8.44
CA ALA A 133 -5.72 7.04 -8.36
C ALA A 133 -6.74 6.19 -9.13
N SER A 134 -8.04 6.37 -8.84
CA SER A 134 -9.10 5.55 -9.46
C SER A 134 -9.05 5.63 -10.99
N GLY A 135 -9.21 4.49 -11.65
CA GLY A 135 -9.20 4.39 -13.11
C GLY A 135 -7.80 4.45 -13.75
N MET A 136 -6.76 4.83 -13.01
CA MET A 136 -5.38 4.70 -13.48
C MET A 136 -4.94 3.24 -13.45
N THR A 137 -4.08 2.85 -14.39
CA THR A 137 -3.47 1.52 -14.37
C THR A 137 -2.68 1.32 -13.08
N ALA A 138 -2.95 0.21 -12.40
CA ALA A 138 -2.23 -0.22 -11.22
C ALA A 138 -0.73 -0.38 -11.54
N PRO A 139 0.18 0.19 -10.73
CA PRO A 139 1.60 -0.13 -10.84
C PRO A 139 1.81 -1.65 -10.71
N PRO A 140 2.70 -2.27 -11.50
CA PRO A 140 3.03 -3.69 -11.34
C PRO A 140 3.60 -4.04 -9.96
N MET A 141 4.30 -3.08 -9.35
CA MET A 141 5.01 -3.26 -8.09
C MET A 141 4.89 -2.01 -7.22
N VAL A 142 4.82 -2.22 -5.91
CA VAL A 142 4.85 -1.14 -4.92
C VAL A 142 5.80 -1.47 -3.77
N MET A 143 6.35 -0.44 -3.13
CA MET A 143 7.24 -0.59 -1.97
C MET A 143 6.96 0.47 -0.92
N MET A 144 7.13 0.07 0.34
CA MET A 144 7.23 0.95 1.50
C MET A 144 8.50 0.53 2.27
N PRO A 145 9.70 0.92 1.79
CA PRO A 145 10.95 0.28 2.18
C PRO A 145 11.30 0.43 3.65
N GLU A 146 10.83 1.51 4.28
CA GLU A 146 11.21 1.89 5.65
C GLU A 146 10.05 1.81 6.64
N ILE A 147 8.84 1.41 6.22
CA ILE A 147 7.67 1.38 7.13
C ILE A 147 7.87 0.42 8.31
N GLY A 148 8.65 -0.64 8.12
CA GLY A 148 9.04 -1.57 9.19
C GLY A 148 9.75 -0.89 10.36
N LEU A 149 10.44 0.24 10.15
CA LEU A 149 11.05 1.02 11.24
C LEU A 149 9.97 1.59 12.16
N THR A 150 8.95 2.23 11.60
CA THR A 150 7.84 2.77 12.42
C THR A 150 7.05 1.63 13.06
N LEU A 151 6.78 0.54 12.33
CA LEU A 151 6.07 -0.61 12.91
C LEU A 151 6.83 -1.30 14.06
N TRP A 152 8.15 -1.13 14.13
CA TRP A 152 8.96 -1.69 15.20
C TRP A 152 9.12 -0.76 16.41
N TYR A 153 9.35 0.53 16.17
CA TYR A 153 9.65 1.48 17.25
C TYR A 153 8.42 2.27 17.71
N GLU A 154 7.50 2.58 16.80
CA GLU A 154 6.36 3.46 17.02
C GLU A 154 5.07 2.95 16.34
N PRO A 155 4.67 1.66 16.49
CA PRO A 155 3.51 1.10 15.79
C PRO A 155 2.20 1.87 16.08
N GLN A 156 2.08 2.41 17.30
CA GLN A 156 1.00 3.29 17.71
C GLN A 156 0.82 4.50 16.77
N ALA A 157 1.88 5.01 16.13
CA ALA A 157 1.77 6.15 15.22
C ALA A 157 0.89 5.85 13.99
N LEU A 158 0.67 4.57 13.67
CA LEU A 158 0.00 4.12 12.45
C LEU A 158 -1.40 3.54 12.69
N THR A 159 -1.85 3.39 13.95
CA THR A 159 -3.14 2.77 14.26
C THR A 159 -3.79 3.37 15.50
N GLU A 160 -5.12 3.47 15.54
CA GLU A 160 -5.88 3.98 16.70
C GLU A 160 -5.68 3.16 17.99
N ASP A 161 -5.25 1.90 17.86
CA ASP A 161 -4.89 1.05 18.99
C ASP A 161 -3.65 1.59 19.71
N ARG A 162 -3.86 2.15 20.91
CA ARG A 162 -2.78 2.69 21.75
C ARG A 162 -1.94 1.60 22.44
N SER A 163 -2.42 0.36 22.43
CA SER A 163 -1.71 -0.80 22.95
C SER A 163 -1.01 -1.60 21.84
N ALA A 164 -0.94 -1.05 20.62
CA ALA A 164 -0.24 -1.68 19.51
C ALA A 164 1.21 -1.99 19.89
N ASP A 165 1.56 -3.27 19.88
CA ASP A 165 2.93 -3.75 20.00
C ASP A 165 3.58 -3.83 18.62
N ARG A 166 4.86 -4.17 18.60
CA ARG A 166 5.69 -4.28 17.39
C ARG A 166 5.03 -5.17 16.34
N ASP A 167 4.98 -4.68 15.11
CA ASP A 167 4.45 -5.41 13.95
C ASP A 167 5.52 -5.57 12.87
N PRO A 168 6.47 -6.50 13.06
CA PRO A 168 7.60 -6.65 12.16
C PRO A 168 7.14 -7.03 10.75
N ILE A 169 7.73 -6.36 9.76
CA ILE A 169 7.60 -6.75 8.35
C ILE A 169 8.98 -6.75 7.70
N PRO A 170 9.26 -7.66 6.75
CA PRO A 170 10.47 -7.61 5.95
C PRO A 170 10.45 -6.41 5.01
N ARG A 171 11.63 -5.88 4.68
CA ARG A 171 11.78 -4.96 3.55
C ARG A 171 11.64 -5.74 2.25
N GLY A 172 10.71 -5.33 1.38
CA GLY A 172 10.47 -6.06 0.14
C GLY A 172 9.61 -5.31 -0.87
N ILE A 173 9.46 -5.94 -2.03
CA ILE A 173 8.59 -5.47 -3.12
C ILE A 173 7.28 -6.23 -3.04
N PHE A 174 6.19 -5.48 -2.90
CA PHE A 174 4.85 -6.01 -3.03
C PHE A 174 4.51 -6.09 -4.52
N ARG A 175 4.22 -7.29 -5.01
CA ARG A 175 3.92 -7.53 -6.44
C ARG A 175 2.42 -7.60 -6.65
N LEU A 176 1.94 -7.06 -7.77
CA LEU A 176 0.55 -7.23 -8.17
C LEU A 176 0.29 -8.72 -8.43
N THR A 177 -0.55 -9.34 -7.60
CA THR A 177 -0.84 -10.78 -7.67
C THR A 177 -2.26 -11.06 -8.12
N LYS A 178 -3.16 -10.09 -7.93
CA LYS A 178 -4.58 -10.25 -8.25
C LYS A 178 -5.21 -8.91 -8.61
N CYS A 179 -6.12 -8.98 -9.57
CA CYS A 179 -7.07 -7.92 -9.87
C CYS A 179 -8.46 -8.37 -9.42
N LEU A 180 -9.09 -7.60 -8.55
CA LEU A 180 -10.48 -7.83 -8.16
C LEU A 180 -11.42 -7.65 -9.37
N SER A 181 -12.56 -8.34 -9.37
CA SER A 181 -13.58 -8.15 -10.41
C SER A 181 -14.21 -6.76 -10.35
N GLU A 182 -14.31 -6.20 -9.14
CA GLU A 182 -14.85 -4.88 -8.85
C GLU A 182 -13.99 -4.19 -7.78
N ALA A 183 -14.06 -2.85 -7.74
CA ALA A 183 -13.40 -2.08 -6.70
C ALA A 183 -14.02 -2.41 -5.33
N ARG A 184 -13.23 -2.25 -4.27
CA ARG A 184 -13.77 -2.33 -2.90
C ARG A 184 -14.81 -1.22 -2.68
N PRO A 185 -15.83 -1.43 -1.82
CA PRO A 185 -16.78 -0.38 -1.49
C PRO A 185 -16.08 0.90 -1.02
N ALA A 186 -16.52 2.03 -1.56
CA ALA A 186 -15.89 3.31 -1.27
C ALA A 186 -16.01 3.67 0.22
N ALA A 187 -14.86 4.04 0.80
CA ALA A 187 -14.69 4.51 2.16
C ALA A 187 -15.07 5.99 2.29
N TYR A 188 -15.17 6.47 3.52
CA TYR A 188 -15.54 7.83 3.83
C TYR A 188 -14.35 8.82 3.70
N PRO A 189 -14.64 10.13 3.54
CA PRO A 189 -15.96 10.63 3.15
C PRO A 189 -16.33 10.15 1.76
#